data_AF-A0A367UED6-F1
#
_entry.id   AF-A0A367UED6-F1
#
_cell.length_a   1.000
_cell.length_b   1.000
_cell.length_c   1.000
_cell.angle_alpha   90.00
_cell.angle_beta   90.00
_cell.angle_gamma   90.00
#
_symmetry.space_group_name_H-M   'P 1'
#
loop_
_entity.id
_entity.type
_entity.pdbx_description
1 polymer ?
#
loop_
_entity_poly.entity_id
_entity_poly.type
_entity_poly.pdbx_seq_one_letter_code
_entity_poly.pdbx_strand_id
1 'polypeptide(L)'
;MSEDTVKSKQGLFANAAASRTTMLSSSLPVEPPVPMKGGDGTVLDPFKFRVAAQQFANENGPLFSAFAKVSDSPEPLINGADLATAIATSTKLAGAIAAQFTKKEKPSNNEIRPFRHAAAEIVANCIREGGLASVDIDGIAKSHAAAFHLVDEGLDRSIFADQNISDVASLEMTAATVTLNMMKAVMVYDFRHDRSTLIAAMSDAVLKASLEAAQHVCNDETRPSDRRSVVQTYSNRLSEVMTSVYERKARQVVSHLANATPAKKEDFARKFDPLPEILRVFKEWNLLFMGTSVAYARSAANSVGIQSSRETAPSKN
;
A
#
# COMPACT_ATOMS: atom_id res chain seq x y z
N MET A 1 10.43 -33.04 16.00
CA MET A 1 10.87 -31.65 15.72
C MET A 1 11.33 -31.07 17.03
N SER A 2 12.63 -30.77 17.19
CA SER A 2 13.21 -30.37 18.47
C SER A 2 12.84 -28.93 18.84
N GLU A 3 12.64 -28.70 20.14
CA GLU A 3 12.30 -27.38 20.73
C GLU A 3 13.33 -26.29 20.41
N ASP A 4 14.57 -26.67 20.09
CA ASP A 4 15.65 -25.75 19.71
C ASP A 4 15.39 -25.06 18.36
N THR A 5 14.68 -25.70 17.44
CA THR A 5 14.34 -25.13 16.12
C THR A 5 13.21 -24.10 16.24
N VAL A 6 12.40 -24.17 17.30
CA VAL A 6 11.31 -23.22 17.57
C VAL A 6 11.86 -21.97 18.28
N LYS A 7 12.79 -22.16 19.23
CA LYS A 7 13.47 -21.05 19.92
C LYS A 7 14.36 -20.22 19.00
N SER A 8 15.07 -20.84 18.04
CA SER A 8 15.92 -20.09 17.10
C SER A 8 15.11 -19.21 16.14
N LYS A 9 13.93 -19.69 15.71
CA LYS A 9 13.00 -18.91 14.88
C LYS A 9 12.43 -17.72 15.66
N GLN A 10 11.97 -17.93 16.91
CA GLN A 10 11.45 -16.84 17.75
C GLN A 10 12.51 -15.76 18.09
N GLY A 11 13.77 -16.15 18.32
CA GLY A 11 14.86 -15.20 18.56
C GLY A 11 15.24 -14.34 17.34
N LEU A 12 15.15 -14.91 16.13
CA LEU A 12 15.34 -14.18 14.86
C LEU A 12 14.25 -13.12 14.63
N PHE A 13 12.99 -13.42 14.97
CA PHE A 13 11.88 -12.48 14.85
C PHE A 13 11.99 -11.31 15.85
N ALA A 14 12.41 -11.58 17.09
CA ALA A 14 12.57 -10.55 18.11
C ALA A 14 13.72 -9.57 17.79
N ASN A 15 14.87 -10.06 17.33
CA ASN A 15 16.03 -9.21 17.02
C ASN A 15 15.85 -8.38 15.74
N ALA A 16 15.17 -8.93 14.73
CA ALA A 16 14.84 -8.19 13.51
C ALA A 16 13.78 -7.10 13.75
N ALA A 17 12.79 -7.35 14.62
CA ALA A 17 11.82 -6.35 15.05
C ALA A 17 12.49 -5.26 15.90
N ALA A 18 13.27 -5.63 16.91
CA ALA A 18 13.92 -4.69 17.83
C ALA A 18 14.91 -3.75 17.13
N SER A 19 15.73 -4.26 16.20
CA SER A 19 16.68 -3.42 15.44
C SER A 19 15.96 -2.41 14.52
N ARG A 20 14.75 -2.72 14.04
CA ARG A 20 13.94 -1.86 13.17
C ARG A 20 13.12 -0.83 13.97
N THR A 21 12.73 -1.15 15.20
CA THR A 21 12.14 -0.19 16.15
C THR A 21 13.10 0.96 16.44
N THR A 22 14.41 0.69 16.53
CA THR A 22 15.44 1.74 16.70
C THR A 22 15.45 2.76 15.56
N MET A 23 15.26 2.35 14.30
CA MET A 23 15.22 3.27 13.15
C MET A 23 13.95 4.12 13.11
N LEU A 24 12.83 3.63 13.65
CA LEU A 24 11.59 4.39 13.80
C LEU A 24 11.63 5.35 15.01
N SER A 25 12.57 5.14 15.94
CA SER A 25 12.75 5.96 17.15
C SER A 25 13.88 7.00 17.05
N SER A 26 14.78 6.88 16.07
CA SER A 26 15.90 7.81 15.92
C SER A 26 15.44 9.10 15.26
N SER A 27 15.44 10.19 16.03
CA SER A 27 15.33 11.57 15.55
C SER A 27 16.49 11.88 14.59
N LEU A 28 16.23 11.74 13.29
CA LEU A 28 17.15 12.15 12.22
C LEU A 28 17.13 13.68 12.08
N PRO A 29 18.24 14.32 11.64
CA PRO A 29 18.31 15.77 11.50
C PRO A 29 17.28 16.24 10.47
N VAL A 30 16.37 17.12 10.89
CA VAL A 30 15.29 17.66 10.08
C VAL A 30 15.81 18.92 9.40
N GLU A 31 16.07 18.87 8.10
CA GLU A 31 16.01 20.10 7.29
C GLU A 31 14.55 20.59 7.26
N PRO A 32 14.30 21.90 7.46
CA PRO A 32 12.94 22.40 7.58
C PRO A 32 12.17 22.16 6.28
N PRO A 33 10.95 21.56 6.33
CA PRO A 33 10.15 21.37 5.15
C PRO A 33 9.70 22.72 4.58
N VAL A 34 9.88 22.88 3.27
CA VAL A 34 9.36 24.02 2.50
C VAL A 34 7.85 24.11 2.72
N PRO A 35 7.27 25.31 2.96
CA PRO A 35 5.83 25.44 3.18
C PRO A 35 5.03 24.78 2.05
N MET A 36 4.03 23.97 2.41
CA MET A 36 3.13 23.29 1.48
C MET A 36 2.26 24.31 0.75
N LYS A 37 2.79 24.86 -0.34
CA LYS A 37 2.09 25.80 -1.21
C LYS A 37 1.30 25.04 -2.27
N GLY A 38 0.05 25.46 -2.50
CA GLY A 38 -0.73 25.07 -3.67
C GLY A 38 -0.08 25.58 -4.97
N GLY A 39 -0.54 25.08 -6.12
CA GLY A 39 -0.06 25.52 -7.43
C GLY A 39 -0.28 27.02 -7.73
N ASP A 40 -1.11 27.68 -6.94
CA ASP A 40 -1.45 29.11 -6.96
C ASP A 40 -0.79 29.93 -5.82
N GLY A 41 0.05 29.29 -5.00
CA GLY A 41 0.69 29.94 -3.85
C GLY A 41 -0.16 30.01 -2.58
N THR A 42 -1.36 29.42 -2.57
CA THR A 42 -2.19 29.31 -1.35
C THR A 42 -1.56 28.36 -0.33
N VAL A 43 -1.76 28.65 0.96
CA VAL A 43 -1.33 27.76 2.04
C VAL A 43 -2.32 26.60 2.10
N LEU A 44 -1.84 25.38 1.83
CA LEU A 44 -2.66 24.18 1.90
C LEU A 44 -3.03 23.88 3.36
N ASP A 45 -4.29 23.52 3.62
CA ASP A 45 -4.70 22.96 4.90
C ASP A 45 -3.96 21.62 5.13
N PRO A 46 -3.03 21.54 6.10
CA PRO A 46 -2.19 20.36 6.29
C PRO A 46 -2.99 19.11 6.65
N PHE A 47 -4.12 19.27 7.35
CA PHE A 47 -5.00 18.16 7.71
C PHE A 47 -5.69 17.60 6.47
N LYS A 48 -6.30 18.48 5.65
CA LYS A 48 -6.99 18.06 4.42
C LYS A 48 -6.04 17.41 3.42
N PHE A 49 -4.86 18.00 3.25
CA PHE A 49 -3.82 17.46 2.39
C PHE A 49 -3.41 16.04 2.81
N ARG A 50 -3.08 15.85 4.10
CA ARG A 50 -2.73 14.55 4.64
C ARG A 50 -3.83 13.51 4.46
N VAL A 51 -5.06 13.85 4.83
CA VAL A 51 -6.20 12.93 4.71
C VAL A 51 -6.43 12.53 3.25
N ALA A 52 -6.34 13.48 2.31
CA ALA A 52 -6.48 13.18 0.89
C ALA A 52 -5.36 12.26 0.37
N ALA A 53 -4.11 12.48 0.81
CA ALA A 53 -2.98 11.62 0.44
C ALA A 53 -3.18 10.17 0.94
N GLN A 54 -3.59 10.01 2.20
CA GLN A 54 -3.87 8.69 2.79
C GLN A 54 -5.08 8.01 2.13
N GLN A 55 -6.14 8.76 1.82
CA GLN A 55 -7.30 8.23 1.09
C GLN A 55 -6.87 7.73 -0.28
N PHE A 56 -6.11 8.53 -1.05
CA PHE A 56 -5.59 8.09 -2.34
C PHE A 56 -4.77 6.81 -2.21
N ALA A 57 -3.85 6.75 -1.24
CA ALA A 57 -2.98 5.60 -1.04
C ALA A 57 -3.78 4.33 -0.73
N ASN A 58 -4.78 4.41 0.15
CA ASN A 58 -5.63 3.28 0.48
C ASN A 58 -6.55 2.86 -0.68
N GLU A 59 -7.14 3.83 -1.37
CA GLU A 59 -8.09 3.57 -2.46
C GLU A 59 -7.41 3.04 -3.71
N ASN A 60 -6.16 3.43 -4.00
CA ASN A 60 -5.50 3.11 -5.27
C ASN A 60 -4.30 2.18 -5.15
N GLY A 61 -3.79 1.92 -3.93
CA GLY A 61 -2.66 1.00 -3.69
C GLY A 61 -2.75 -0.34 -4.44
N PRO A 62 -3.92 -1.02 -4.48
CA PRO A 62 -4.09 -2.25 -5.25
C PRO A 62 -3.76 -2.13 -6.74
N LEU A 63 -4.09 -0.98 -7.38
CA LEU A 63 -3.82 -0.74 -8.80
C LEU A 63 -2.30 -0.63 -9.06
N PHE A 64 -1.57 0.10 -8.22
CA PHE A 64 -0.11 0.21 -8.32
C PHE A 64 0.57 -1.13 -8.10
N SER A 65 0.09 -1.93 -7.15
CA SER A 65 0.56 -3.32 -6.97
C SER A 65 0.29 -4.17 -8.22
N ALA A 66 -0.90 -4.10 -8.81
CA ALA A 66 -1.21 -4.85 -10.02
C ALA A 66 -0.31 -4.47 -11.19
N PHE A 67 -0.12 -3.17 -11.45
CA PHE A 67 0.78 -2.72 -12.49
C PHE A 67 2.24 -3.11 -12.24
N ALA A 68 2.72 -3.02 -11.00
CA ALA A 68 4.07 -3.47 -10.64
C ALA A 68 4.29 -4.98 -10.84
N LYS A 69 3.21 -5.76 -10.82
CA LYS A 69 3.24 -7.21 -11.09
C LYS A 69 3.33 -7.55 -12.58
N VAL A 70 2.76 -6.71 -13.45
CA VAL A 70 2.68 -6.98 -14.89
C VAL A 70 3.64 -6.13 -15.75
N SER A 71 4.21 -5.06 -15.18
CA SER A 71 5.14 -4.16 -15.89
C SER A 71 6.50 -4.08 -15.20
N ASP A 72 7.53 -4.00 -16.03
CA ASP A 72 8.93 -3.93 -15.62
C ASP A 72 9.36 -2.51 -15.22
N SER A 73 8.59 -1.50 -15.63
CA SER A 73 8.84 -0.09 -15.36
C SER A 73 7.52 0.67 -15.18
N PRO A 74 7.47 1.69 -14.30
CA PRO A 74 6.35 2.61 -14.22
C PRO A 74 6.33 3.66 -15.35
N GLU A 75 7.43 3.85 -16.11
CA GLU A 75 7.54 4.90 -17.14
C GLU A 75 6.37 4.94 -18.15
N PRO A 76 5.87 3.80 -18.68
CA PRO A 76 4.73 3.82 -19.58
C PRO A 76 3.45 4.38 -18.94
N LEU A 77 3.32 4.30 -17.62
CA LEU A 77 2.16 4.80 -16.88
C LEU A 77 2.28 6.28 -16.48
N ILE A 78 3.50 6.82 -16.43
CA ILE A 78 3.73 8.25 -16.16
C ILE A 78 3.08 9.10 -17.26
N ASN A 79 3.17 8.62 -18.51
CA ASN A 79 2.66 9.31 -19.69
C ASN A 79 1.45 8.61 -20.33
N GLY A 80 1.07 7.43 -19.82
CA GLY A 80 0.05 6.57 -20.41
C GLY A 80 -1.34 6.79 -19.83
N ALA A 81 -2.37 6.52 -20.64
CA ALA A 81 -3.77 6.60 -20.22
C ALA A 81 -4.16 5.46 -19.26
N ASP A 82 -3.36 4.40 -19.14
CA ASP A 82 -3.75 3.15 -18.46
C ASP A 82 -3.96 3.33 -16.95
N LEU A 83 -3.09 4.06 -16.25
CA LEU A 83 -3.25 4.30 -14.82
C LEU A 83 -4.47 5.19 -14.54
N ALA A 84 -4.64 6.27 -15.31
CA ALA A 84 -5.80 7.14 -15.19
C ALA A 84 -7.11 6.38 -15.50
N THR A 85 -7.09 5.50 -16.51
CA THR A 85 -8.22 4.66 -16.90
C THR A 85 -8.54 3.64 -15.82
N ALA A 86 -7.54 3.02 -15.19
CA ALA A 86 -7.74 2.10 -14.06
C ALA A 86 -8.38 2.81 -12.85
N ILE A 87 -7.89 4.00 -12.50
CA ILE A 87 -8.46 4.82 -11.42
C ILE A 87 -9.91 5.22 -11.75
N ALA A 88 -10.18 5.68 -12.98
CA ALA A 88 -11.53 6.03 -13.42
C ALA A 88 -12.47 4.81 -13.41
N THR A 89 -11.98 3.65 -13.85
CA THR A 89 -12.74 2.39 -13.87
C THR A 89 -13.08 1.94 -12.46
N SER A 90 -12.11 1.96 -11.53
CA SER A 90 -12.35 1.60 -10.13
C SER A 90 -13.33 2.58 -9.45
N THR A 91 -13.24 3.87 -9.75
CA THR A 91 -14.17 4.89 -9.25
C THR A 91 -15.59 4.65 -9.78
N LYS A 92 -15.73 4.35 -11.08
CA LYS A 92 -17.02 4.03 -11.71
C LYS A 92 -17.62 2.75 -11.12
N LEU A 93 -16.80 1.72 -10.90
CA LEU A 93 -17.23 0.46 -10.28
C LEU A 93 -17.68 0.67 -8.82
N ALA A 94 -16.95 1.44 -8.02
CA ALA A 94 -17.36 1.79 -6.67
C ALA A 94 -18.71 2.53 -6.65
N GLY A 95 -18.92 3.46 -7.59
CA GLY A 95 -20.20 4.15 -7.79
C GLY A 95 -21.33 3.20 -8.16
N ALA A 96 -21.08 2.25 -9.07
CA ALA A 96 -22.07 1.25 -9.46
C ALA A 96 -22.44 0.30 -8.32
N ILE A 97 -21.46 -0.17 -7.54
CA ILE A 97 -21.70 -1.00 -6.34
C ILE A 97 -22.55 -0.22 -5.34
N ALA A 98 -22.18 1.04 -5.04
CA ALA A 98 -22.92 1.89 -4.12
C ALA A 98 -24.35 2.15 -4.60
N ALA A 99 -24.54 2.36 -5.90
CA ALA A 99 -25.86 2.59 -6.50
C ALA A 99 -26.78 1.37 -6.34
N GLN A 100 -26.23 0.16 -6.56
CA GLN A 100 -26.95 -1.09 -6.36
C GLN A 100 -27.27 -1.34 -4.87
N PHE A 101 -26.29 -1.12 -3.98
CA PHE A 101 -26.44 -1.33 -2.54
C PHE A 101 -27.46 -0.36 -1.92
N THR A 102 -27.34 0.94 -2.22
CA THR A 102 -28.22 1.99 -1.70
C THR A 102 -29.55 2.11 -2.44
N LYS A 103 -29.68 1.41 -3.58
CA LYS A 103 -30.81 1.53 -4.53
C LYS A 103 -31.03 2.97 -5.02
N LYS A 104 -29.94 3.75 -5.14
CA LYS A 104 -29.95 5.14 -5.65
C LYS A 104 -29.23 5.21 -6.98
N GLU A 105 -29.79 5.92 -7.94
CA GLU A 105 -29.15 6.15 -9.24
C GLU A 105 -27.85 6.98 -9.11
N LYS A 106 -27.82 7.92 -8.15
CA LYS A 106 -26.70 8.83 -7.89
C LYS A 106 -26.34 8.84 -6.40
N PRO A 107 -25.61 7.84 -5.90
CA PRO A 107 -25.12 7.83 -4.52
C PRO A 107 -24.16 9.00 -4.26
N SER A 108 -24.17 9.51 -3.04
CA SER A 108 -23.25 10.56 -2.59
C SER A 108 -21.83 10.03 -2.44
N ASN A 109 -20.83 10.92 -2.40
CA ASN A 109 -19.44 10.54 -2.17
C ASN A 109 -19.23 9.74 -0.87
N ASN A 110 -20.01 10.03 0.18
CA ASN A 110 -19.95 9.31 1.44
C ASN A 110 -20.46 7.87 1.32
N GLU A 111 -21.45 7.64 0.45
CA GLU A 111 -21.99 6.31 0.16
C GLU A 111 -21.09 5.50 -0.78
N ILE A 112 -20.34 6.18 -1.65
CA ILE A 112 -19.38 5.52 -2.55
C ILE A 112 -18.09 5.12 -1.82
N ARG A 113 -17.62 5.96 -0.89
CA ARG A 113 -16.32 5.81 -0.22
C ARG A 113 -16.02 4.41 0.33
N PRO A 114 -16.94 3.70 1.02
CA PRO A 114 -16.68 2.36 1.55
C PRO A 114 -16.29 1.32 0.48
N PHE A 115 -16.76 1.49 -0.76
CA PHE A 115 -16.55 0.52 -1.84
C PHE A 115 -15.29 0.78 -2.68
N ARG A 116 -14.63 1.94 -2.51
CA ARG A 116 -13.52 2.36 -3.39
C ARG A 116 -12.33 1.42 -3.35
N HIS A 117 -11.94 0.97 -2.15
CA HIS A 117 -10.83 0.04 -2.01
C HIS A 117 -11.13 -1.32 -2.66
N ALA A 118 -12.28 -1.91 -2.35
CA ALA A 118 -12.70 -3.19 -2.93
C ALA A 118 -12.83 -3.11 -4.47
N ALA A 119 -13.39 -2.01 -4.99
CA ALA A 119 -13.46 -1.79 -6.43
C ALA A 119 -12.06 -1.72 -7.07
N ALA A 120 -11.10 -1.06 -6.42
CA ALA A 120 -9.72 -1.03 -6.89
C ALA A 120 -9.05 -2.41 -6.85
N GLU A 121 -9.32 -3.25 -5.84
CA GLU A 121 -8.84 -4.63 -5.79
C GLU A 121 -9.39 -5.48 -6.94
N ILE A 122 -10.67 -5.32 -7.28
CA ILE A 122 -11.28 -6.05 -8.41
C ILE A 122 -10.65 -5.63 -9.72
N VAL A 123 -10.52 -4.33 -9.97
CA VAL A 123 -9.86 -3.81 -11.18
C VAL A 123 -8.39 -4.26 -11.23
N ALA A 124 -7.69 -4.26 -10.09
CA ALA A 124 -6.34 -4.79 -9.96
C ALA A 124 -6.24 -6.28 -10.36
N ASN A 125 -7.23 -7.11 -10.01
CA ASN A 125 -7.27 -8.51 -10.45
C ASN A 125 -7.47 -8.63 -11.97
N CYS A 126 -8.37 -7.85 -12.56
CA CYS A 126 -8.55 -7.83 -14.02
C CYS A 126 -7.27 -7.42 -14.76
N ILE A 127 -6.53 -6.42 -14.25
CA ILE A 127 -5.22 -6.04 -14.80
C ILE A 127 -4.25 -7.23 -14.79
N ARG A 128 -4.22 -8.01 -13.70
CA ARG A 128 -3.32 -9.16 -13.55
C ARG A 128 -3.67 -10.33 -14.48
N GLU A 129 -4.94 -10.48 -14.85
CA GLU A 129 -5.47 -11.66 -15.56
C GLU A 129 -5.70 -11.44 -17.06
N GLY A 130 -5.99 -10.23 -17.52
CA GLY A 130 -6.34 -9.98 -18.92
C GLY A 130 -6.42 -8.52 -19.35
N GLY A 131 -6.01 -7.58 -18.50
CA GLY A 131 -6.04 -6.14 -18.79
C GLY A 131 -7.41 -5.48 -18.55
N LEU A 132 -7.45 -4.15 -18.62
CA LEU A 132 -8.61 -3.32 -18.25
C LEU A 132 -9.87 -3.54 -19.11
N ALA A 133 -9.72 -4.03 -20.34
CA ALA A 133 -10.84 -4.27 -21.25
C ALA A 133 -11.80 -5.39 -20.76
N SER A 134 -11.38 -6.17 -19.77
CA SER A 134 -12.14 -7.29 -19.20
C SER A 134 -13.09 -6.90 -18.06
N VAL A 135 -13.09 -5.64 -17.61
CA VAL A 135 -13.87 -5.21 -16.44
C VAL A 135 -15.35 -5.01 -16.79
N ASP A 136 -16.18 -6.01 -16.49
CA ASP A 136 -17.64 -5.90 -16.54
C ASP A 136 -18.19 -5.20 -15.29
N ILE A 137 -18.29 -3.86 -15.36
CA ILE A 137 -18.72 -3.03 -14.23
C ILE A 137 -20.11 -3.43 -13.72
N ASP A 138 -21.06 -3.66 -14.61
CA ASP A 138 -22.46 -3.88 -14.23
C ASP A 138 -22.66 -5.28 -13.65
N GLY A 139 -22.04 -6.30 -14.27
CA GLY A 139 -22.06 -7.68 -13.75
C GLY A 139 -21.39 -7.79 -12.38
N ILE A 140 -20.22 -7.16 -12.21
CA ILE A 140 -19.48 -7.16 -10.93
C ILE A 140 -20.28 -6.42 -9.85
N ALA A 141 -20.83 -5.24 -10.17
CA ALA A 141 -21.60 -4.44 -9.21
C ALA A 141 -22.82 -5.20 -8.69
N LYS A 142 -23.55 -5.89 -9.57
CA LYS A 142 -24.69 -6.72 -9.21
C LYS A 142 -24.30 -7.88 -8.27
N SER A 143 -23.22 -8.60 -8.60
CA SER A 143 -22.74 -9.71 -7.77
C SER A 143 -22.24 -9.25 -6.41
N HIS A 144 -21.52 -8.12 -6.34
CA HIS A 144 -21.02 -7.58 -5.08
C HIS A 144 -22.13 -7.04 -4.19
N ALA A 145 -23.08 -6.28 -4.74
CA ALA A 145 -24.23 -5.81 -3.96
C ALA A 145 -25.06 -6.99 -3.40
N ALA A 146 -25.22 -8.06 -4.18
CA ALA A 146 -25.87 -9.28 -3.70
C ALA A 146 -25.10 -9.95 -2.55
N ALA A 147 -23.76 -9.98 -2.60
CA ALA A 147 -22.93 -10.52 -1.53
C ALA A 147 -23.03 -9.69 -0.23
N PHE A 148 -23.11 -8.36 -0.32
CA PHE A 148 -23.30 -7.50 0.86
C PHE A 148 -24.61 -7.78 1.60
N HIS A 149 -25.68 -8.16 0.89
CA HIS A 149 -26.95 -8.56 1.50
C HIS A 149 -26.91 -9.93 2.19
N LEU A 150 -25.82 -10.70 2.03
CA LEU A 150 -25.60 -12.00 2.67
C LEU A 150 -24.72 -11.91 3.93
N VAL A 151 -24.07 -10.77 4.17
CA VAL A 151 -23.21 -10.58 5.35
C VAL A 151 -24.07 -10.11 6.51
N ASP A 152 -23.97 -10.81 7.65
CA ASP A 152 -24.61 -10.40 8.90
C ASP A 152 -24.00 -9.08 9.39
N GLU A 153 -24.82 -8.05 9.57
CA GLU A 153 -24.40 -6.72 10.05
C GLU A 153 -23.69 -6.80 11.42
N GLY A 154 -23.87 -7.89 12.18
CA GLY A 154 -23.19 -8.14 13.45
C GLY A 154 -21.73 -8.57 13.34
N LEU A 155 -21.25 -8.99 12.15
CA LEU A 155 -19.91 -9.54 11.95
C LEU A 155 -18.83 -8.48 11.63
N ASP A 156 -19.24 -7.26 11.28
CA ASP A 156 -18.33 -6.16 10.88
C ASP A 156 -17.94 -5.25 12.06
N ARG A 157 -17.72 -5.84 13.24
CA ARG A 157 -17.01 -5.14 14.31
C ARG A 157 -15.53 -5.39 14.09
N SER A 158 -14.81 -4.35 13.71
CA SER A 158 -13.35 -4.32 13.84
C SER A 158 -13.01 -4.74 15.28
N ILE A 159 -12.49 -5.95 15.45
CA ILE A 159 -12.04 -6.49 16.74
C ILE A 159 -10.93 -5.65 17.41
N PHE A 160 -10.44 -4.65 16.68
CA PHE A 160 -9.40 -3.71 17.10
C PHE A 160 -9.94 -2.30 17.42
N ALA A 161 -11.24 -2.03 17.26
CA ALA A 161 -11.80 -0.69 17.45
C ALA A 161 -11.67 -0.14 18.89
N ASP A 162 -11.42 -1.01 19.89
CA ASP A 162 -11.44 -0.63 21.31
C ASP A 162 -10.24 -1.12 22.13
N GLN A 163 -9.17 -1.56 21.49
CA GLN A 163 -7.99 -2.00 22.24
C GLN A 163 -7.08 -0.78 22.41
N ASN A 164 -6.88 -0.33 23.65
CA ASN A 164 -5.89 0.68 24.06
C ASN A 164 -4.45 0.22 23.74
N ILE A 165 -4.17 -0.04 22.45
CA ILE A 165 -2.90 -0.51 21.93
C ILE A 165 -1.92 0.65 22.06
N SER A 166 -0.81 0.38 22.73
CA SER A 166 0.23 1.39 22.89
C SER A 166 0.79 1.83 21.54
N ASP A 167 1.25 3.06 21.51
CA ASP A 167 1.89 3.68 20.35
C ASP A 167 3.02 2.83 19.74
N VAL A 168 3.81 2.20 20.61
CA VAL A 168 4.93 1.32 20.23
C VAL A 168 4.41 0.02 19.64
N ALA A 169 3.43 -0.62 20.27
CA ALA A 169 2.84 -1.85 19.77
C ALA A 169 2.20 -1.66 18.38
N SER A 170 1.59 -0.51 18.11
CA SER A 170 1.03 -0.18 16.80
C SER A 170 2.10 -0.11 15.69
N LEU A 171 3.28 0.45 16.00
CA LEU A 171 4.43 0.46 15.09
C LEU A 171 4.99 -0.95 14.88
N GLU A 172 5.13 -1.73 15.94
CA GLU A 172 5.62 -3.10 15.89
C GLU A 172 4.70 -4.00 15.05
N MET A 173 3.38 -3.88 15.23
CA MET A 173 2.40 -4.57 14.41
C MET A 173 2.50 -4.19 12.94
N THR A 174 2.81 -2.93 12.64
CA THR A 174 3.01 -2.46 11.24
C THR A 174 4.25 -3.10 10.62
N ALA A 175 5.38 -3.06 11.35
CA ALA A 175 6.62 -3.70 10.90
C ALA A 175 6.45 -5.23 10.76
N ALA A 176 5.68 -5.86 11.65
CA ALA A 176 5.33 -7.26 11.57
C ALA A 176 4.47 -7.57 10.33
N THR A 177 3.45 -6.75 10.02
CA THR A 177 2.62 -6.89 8.82
C THR A 177 3.44 -6.76 7.54
N VAL A 178 4.32 -5.75 7.43
CA VAL A 178 5.23 -5.60 6.29
C VAL A 178 6.10 -6.84 6.12
N THR A 179 6.69 -7.32 7.22
CA THR A 179 7.53 -8.52 7.24
C THR A 179 6.74 -9.76 6.81
N LEU A 180 5.51 -9.93 7.31
CA LEU A 180 4.64 -11.06 6.98
C LEU A 180 4.26 -11.06 5.49
N ASN A 181 3.96 -9.90 4.91
CA ASN A 181 3.69 -9.77 3.49
C ASN A 181 4.90 -10.18 2.65
N MET A 182 6.11 -9.72 3.02
CA MET A 182 7.36 -10.14 2.37
C MET A 182 7.62 -11.64 2.51
N MET A 183 7.39 -12.20 3.70
CA MET A 183 7.58 -13.64 3.96
C MET A 183 6.71 -14.49 3.05
N LYS A 184 5.44 -14.14 2.86
CA LYS A 184 4.54 -14.86 1.95
C LYS A 184 5.09 -14.91 0.53
N ALA A 185 5.66 -13.80 0.04
CA ALA A 185 6.25 -13.72 -1.29
C ALA A 185 7.54 -14.54 -1.43
N VAL A 186 8.46 -14.37 -0.49
CA VAL A 186 9.80 -15.02 -0.50
C VAL A 186 9.69 -16.53 -0.27
N MET A 187 8.73 -17.01 0.52
CA MET A 187 8.55 -18.44 0.76
C MET A 187 8.25 -19.25 -0.51
N VAL A 188 7.72 -18.61 -1.55
CA VAL A 188 7.38 -19.28 -2.82
C VAL A 188 8.60 -19.42 -3.73
N TYR A 189 9.56 -18.50 -3.63
CA TYR A 189 10.71 -18.43 -4.52
C TYR A 189 12.00 -18.16 -3.73
N ASP A 190 12.93 -19.11 -3.70
CA ASP A 190 14.27 -18.89 -3.13
C ASP A 190 15.23 -18.41 -4.24
N PHE A 191 15.87 -17.27 -4.02
CA PHE A 191 17.00 -16.79 -4.83
C PHE A 191 18.33 -17.15 -4.14
N ARG A 192 19.44 -16.52 -4.59
CA ARG A 192 20.81 -16.71 -4.09
C ARG A 192 21.00 -16.39 -2.61
N HIS A 193 20.28 -15.40 -2.10
CA HIS A 193 20.37 -14.95 -0.70
C HIS A 193 19.49 -15.83 0.19
N ASP A 194 19.89 -16.00 1.45
CA ASP A 194 19.00 -16.60 2.42
C ASP A 194 17.74 -15.73 2.60
N ARG A 195 16.63 -16.38 2.92
CA ARG A 195 15.32 -15.72 3.03
C ARG A 195 15.32 -14.54 3.99
N SER A 196 16.07 -14.63 5.09
CA SER A 196 16.09 -13.58 6.12
C SER A 196 16.74 -12.31 5.59
N THR A 197 17.82 -12.44 4.81
CA THR A 197 18.49 -11.33 4.13
C THR A 197 17.56 -10.65 3.12
N LEU A 198 16.84 -11.42 2.28
CA LEU A 198 15.88 -10.87 1.32
C LEU A 198 14.74 -10.13 2.02
N ILE A 199 14.12 -10.75 3.02
CA ILE A 199 13.03 -10.15 3.79
C ILE A 199 13.50 -8.87 4.48
N ALA A 200 14.70 -8.86 5.05
CA ALA A 200 15.26 -7.68 5.72
C ALA A 200 15.47 -6.52 4.74
N ALA A 201 16.13 -6.77 3.61
CA ALA A 201 16.41 -5.74 2.61
C ALA A 201 15.12 -5.13 2.03
N MET A 202 14.13 -5.97 1.70
CA MET A 202 12.85 -5.50 1.17
C MET A 202 12.03 -4.74 2.21
N SER A 203 11.97 -5.24 3.45
CA SER A 203 11.25 -4.56 4.53
C SER A 203 11.88 -3.20 4.85
N ASP A 204 13.21 -3.12 4.89
CA ASP A 204 13.94 -1.87 5.12
C ASP A 204 13.64 -0.84 4.02
N ALA A 205 13.66 -1.26 2.75
CA ALA A 205 13.30 -0.39 1.63
C ALA A 205 11.86 0.15 1.74
N VAL A 206 10.89 -0.69 2.11
CA VAL A 206 9.49 -0.30 2.31
C VAL A 206 9.33 0.69 3.47
N LEU A 207 9.98 0.41 4.61
CA LEU A 207 9.90 1.28 5.79
C LEU A 207 10.55 2.64 5.53
N LYS A 208 11.72 2.67 4.87
CA LYS A 208 12.38 3.91 4.46
C LYS A 208 11.51 4.74 3.52
N ALA A 209 10.94 4.12 2.49
CA ALA A 209 10.02 4.79 1.58
C ALA A 209 8.76 5.31 2.28
N SER A 210 8.24 4.58 3.28
CA SER A 210 7.09 5.01 4.07
C SER A 210 7.39 6.21 4.97
N LEU A 211 8.60 6.26 5.52
CA LEU A 211 9.08 7.41 6.29
C LEU A 211 9.28 8.65 5.41
N GLU A 212 9.84 8.47 4.22
CA GLU A 212 9.97 9.52 3.20
C GLU A 212 8.58 10.05 2.78
N ALA A 213 7.60 9.15 2.55
CA ALA A 213 6.22 9.54 2.29
C ALA A 213 5.65 10.41 3.43
N ALA A 214 5.89 10.04 4.69
CA ALA A 214 5.42 10.81 5.84
C ALA A 214 6.07 12.20 5.91
N GLN A 215 7.32 12.37 5.46
CA GLN A 215 7.97 13.68 5.36
C GLN A 215 7.33 14.56 4.28
N HIS A 216 6.91 13.98 3.17
CA HIS A 216 6.22 14.72 2.10
C HIS A 216 4.75 15.04 2.40
N VAL A 217 4.12 14.26 3.29
CA VAL A 217 2.69 14.37 3.59
C VAL A 217 2.41 15.12 4.89
N CYS A 218 3.34 15.12 5.85
CA CYS A 218 3.18 15.77 7.15
C CYS A 218 4.07 17.00 7.27
N ASN A 219 3.57 18.07 7.90
CA ASN A 219 4.38 19.20 8.34
C ASN A 219 4.89 19.01 9.79
N ASP A 220 5.71 19.95 10.28
CA ASP A 220 6.28 19.91 11.63
C ASP A 220 5.22 20.02 12.74
N GLU A 221 4.07 20.64 12.44
CA GLU A 221 2.94 20.78 13.36
C GLU A 221 2.05 19.53 13.41
N THR A 222 2.28 18.55 12.52
CA THR A 222 1.48 17.33 12.48
C THR A 222 1.74 16.49 13.72
N ARG A 223 0.65 16.13 14.42
CA ARG A 223 0.71 15.30 15.63
C ARG A 223 1.47 13.99 15.36
N PRO A 224 2.28 13.50 16.31
CA PRO A 224 3.00 12.23 16.14
C PRO A 224 2.11 11.04 15.78
N SER A 225 0.89 10.97 16.33
CA SER A 225 -0.12 9.95 16.01
C SER A 225 -0.56 9.99 14.54
N ASP A 226 -0.74 11.19 13.99
CA ASP A 226 -1.16 11.39 12.60
C ASP A 226 -0.03 11.04 11.64
N ARG A 227 1.20 11.45 11.97
CA ARG A 227 2.41 11.08 11.22
C ARG A 227 2.59 9.57 11.19
N ARG A 228 2.33 8.89 12.31
CA ARG A 228 2.34 7.42 12.38
C ARG A 228 1.29 6.79 11.48
N SER A 229 0.05 7.27 11.52
CA SER A 229 -1.02 6.78 10.65
C SER A 229 -0.62 6.85 9.16
N VAL A 230 0.08 7.91 8.76
CA VAL A 230 0.64 8.06 7.42
C VAL A 230 1.68 6.98 7.13
N VAL A 231 2.67 6.79 8.01
CA VAL A 231 3.68 5.72 7.86
C VAL A 231 3.01 4.36 7.72
N GLN A 232 2.01 4.05 8.54
CA GLN A 232 1.26 2.78 8.50
C GLN A 232 0.53 2.59 7.18
N THR A 233 -0.12 3.64 6.69
CA THR A 233 -0.83 3.64 5.41
C THR A 233 0.12 3.30 4.27
N TYR A 234 1.24 4.03 4.15
CA TYR A 234 2.22 3.78 3.10
C TYR A 234 2.95 2.45 3.26
N SER A 235 3.27 2.04 4.49
CA SER A 235 3.91 0.74 4.75
C SER A 235 3.06 -0.43 4.25
N ASN A 236 1.76 -0.41 4.53
CA ASN A 236 0.85 -1.44 4.05
C ASN A 236 0.83 -1.48 2.50
N ARG A 237 0.60 -0.33 1.85
CA ARG A 237 0.47 -0.27 0.39
C ARG A 237 1.79 -0.54 -0.35
N LEU A 238 2.90 0.01 0.14
CA LEU A 238 4.22 -0.21 -0.45
C LEU A 238 4.71 -1.65 -0.25
N SER A 239 4.29 -2.33 0.82
CA SER A 239 4.57 -3.76 0.97
C SER A 239 3.89 -4.60 -0.12
N GLU A 240 2.69 -4.23 -0.58
CA GLU A 240 2.00 -4.91 -1.69
C GLU A 240 2.71 -4.66 -3.02
N VAL A 241 3.18 -3.43 -3.25
CA VAL A 241 3.97 -3.07 -4.43
C VAL A 241 5.29 -3.84 -4.45
N MET A 242 6.06 -3.84 -3.36
CA MET A 242 7.32 -4.59 -3.26
C MET A 242 7.11 -6.09 -3.50
N THR A 243 6.07 -6.67 -2.90
CA THR A 243 5.69 -8.08 -3.11
C THR A 243 5.41 -8.36 -4.59
N SER A 244 4.70 -7.44 -5.25
CA SER A 244 4.35 -7.58 -6.67
C SER A 244 5.59 -7.52 -7.58
N VAL A 245 6.53 -6.61 -7.29
CA VAL A 245 7.82 -6.53 -7.98
C VAL A 245 8.62 -7.82 -7.79
N TYR A 246 8.68 -8.34 -6.57
CA TYR A 246 9.35 -9.58 -6.24
C TYR A 246 8.75 -10.77 -7.01
N GLU A 247 7.43 -10.95 -6.94
CA GLU A 247 6.72 -12.04 -7.61
C GLU A 247 6.93 -12.00 -9.13
N ARG A 248 6.87 -10.81 -9.74
CA ARG A 248 7.14 -10.64 -11.17
C ARG A 248 8.56 -11.12 -11.51
N LYS A 249 9.57 -10.63 -10.79
CA LYS A 249 10.96 -11.02 -11.01
C LYS A 249 11.15 -12.53 -10.82
N ALA A 250 10.51 -13.10 -9.80
CA ALA A 250 10.58 -14.53 -9.55
C ALA A 250 9.97 -15.36 -10.68
N ARG A 251 8.81 -14.96 -11.21
CA ARG A 251 8.19 -15.61 -12.39
C ARG A 251 9.08 -15.52 -13.63
N GLN A 252 9.72 -14.37 -13.86
CA GLN A 252 10.67 -14.20 -14.96
C GLN A 252 11.84 -15.19 -14.84
N VAL A 253 12.42 -15.33 -13.65
CA VAL A 253 13.52 -16.26 -13.38
C VAL A 253 13.07 -17.71 -13.54
N VAL A 254 11.90 -18.08 -12.99
CA VAL A 254 11.37 -19.45 -13.13
C VAL A 254 11.11 -19.80 -14.59
N SER A 255 10.54 -18.87 -15.37
CA SER A 255 10.32 -19.05 -16.80
C SER A 255 11.63 -19.23 -17.56
N HIS A 256 12.64 -18.38 -17.29
CA HIS A 256 13.97 -18.49 -17.89
C HIS A 256 14.64 -19.85 -17.61
N LEU A 257 14.44 -20.39 -16.41
CA LEU A 257 15.03 -21.66 -15.98
C LEU A 257 14.18 -22.89 -16.28
N ALA A 258 12.97 -22.76 -16.83
CA ALA A 258 12.01 -23.86 -16.95
C ALA A 258 12.62 -25.09 -17.66
N ASN A 259 13.34 -24.85 -18.75
CA ASN A 259 13.97 -25.90 -19.58
C ASN A 259 15.48 -26.07 -19.32
N ALA A 260 16.02 -25.44 -18.27
CA ALA A 260 17.43 -25.56 -17.93
C ALA A 260 17.72 -26.90 -17.20
N THR A 261 18.90 -27.47 -17.45
CA THR A 261 19.38 -28.65 -16.72
C THR A 261 19.60 -28.31 -15.24
N PRO A 262 19.56 -29.29 -14.32
CA PRO A 262 19.83 -29.04 -12.90
C PRO A 262 21.17 -28.32 -12.64
N ALA A 263 22.23 -28.71 -13.34
CA ALA A 263 23.54 -28.05 -13.24
C ALA A 263 23.50 -26.56 -13.66
N LYS A 264 22.74 -26.23 -14.71
CA LYS A 264 22.55 -24.83 -15.14
C LYS A 264 21.74 -24.01 -14.14
N LYS A 265 20.72 -24.62 -13.50
CA LYS A 265 19.94 -23.97 -12.44
C LYS A 265 20.81 -23.65 -11.22
N GLU A 266 21.67 -24.58 -10.82
CA GLU A 266 22.59 -24.40 -9.69
C GLU A 266 23.70 -23.38 -10.00
N ASP A 267 24.25 -23.38 -11.21
CA ASP A 267 25.20 -22.36 -11.67
C ASP A 267 24.55 -20.96 -11.72
N PHE A 268 23.32 -20.87 -12.22
CA PHE A 268 22.54 -19.64 -12.23
C PHE A 268 22.29 -19.11 -10.82
N ALA A 269 21.79 -19.96 -9.90
CA ALA A 269 21.52 -19.56 -8.52
C ALA A 269 22.77 -19.06 -7.78
N ARG A 270 23.97 -19.57 -8.14
CA ARG A 270 25.23 -19.08 -7.57
C ARG A 270 25.66 -17.71 -8.11
N LYS A 271 25.32 -17.38 -9.34
CA LYS A 271 25.81 -16.18 -10.04
C LYS A 271 24.82 -15.02 -9.99
N PHE A 272 23.53 -15.30 -10.10
CA PHE A 272 22.49 -14.30 -10.27
C PHE A 272 22.00 -13.75 -8.93
N ASP A 273 22.07 -12.43 -8.77
CA ASP A 273 21.49 -11.71 -7.63
C ASP A 273 20.42 -10.73 -8.12
N PRO A 274 19.12 -11.05 -7.95
CA PRO A 274 18.03 -10.17 -8.38
C PRO A 274 17.72 -9.04 -7.39
N LEU A 275 18.25 -9.07 -6.16
CA LEU A 275 17.86 -8.14 -5.11
C LEU A 275 18.11 -6.67 -5.50
N PRO A 276 19.28 -6.28 -6.05
CA PRO A 276 19.50 -4.89 -6.48
C PRO A 276 18.49 -4.42 -7.53
N GLU A 277 18.09 -5.29 -8.46
CA GLU A 277 17.10 -4.96 -9.48
C GLU A 277 15.70 -4.81 -8.88
N ILE A 278 15.30 -5.71 -7.98
CA ILE A 278 14.02 -5.65 -7.26
C ILE A 278 13.90 -4.34 -6.50
N LEU A 279 14.95 -3.95 -5.76
CA LEU A 279 14.96 -2.70 -4.99
C LEU A 279 14.92 -1.46 -5.89
N ARG A 280 15.64 -1.48 -7.02
CA ARG A 280 15.60 -0.39 -8.02
C ARG A 280 14.19 -0.22 -8.59
N VAL A 281 13.58 -1.31 -9.07
CA VAL A 281 12.24 -1.25 -9.67
C VAL A 281 11.20 -0.84 -8.63
N PHE A 282 11.30 -1.36 -7.39
CA PHE A 282 10.44 -0.89 -6.30
C PHE A 282 10.56 0.62 -6.08
N LYS A 283 11.78 1.18 -6.08
CA LYS A 283 11.98 2.62 -5.91
C LYS A 283 11.29 3.43 -7.01
N GLU A 284 11.35 2.98 -8.25
CA GLU A 284 10.67 3.63 -9.38
C GLU A 284 9.15 3.62 -9.19
N TRP A 285 8.57 2.47 -8.81
CA TRP A 285 7.14 2.36 -8.50
C TRP A 285 6.72 3.21 -7.30
N ASN A 286 7.55 3.26 -6.26
CA ASN A 286 7.32 4.10 -5.08
C ASN A 286 7.27 5.58 -5.46
N LEU A 287 8.21 6.05 -6.29
CA LEU A 287 8.23 7.45 -6.74
C LEU A 287 6.95 7.81 -7.50
N LEU A 288 6.50 6.95 -8.41
CA LEU A 288 5.24 7.17 -9.12
C LEU A 288 4.03 7.17 -8.16
N PHE A 289 3.97 6.20 -7.24
CA PHE A 289 2.85 6.08 -6.30
C PHE A 289 2.76 7.26 -5.34
N MET A 290 3.86 7.63 -4.67
CA MET A 290 3.92 8.78 -3.78
C MET A 290 3.69 10.09 -4.54
N GLY A 291 4.32 10.26 -5.72
CA GLY A 291 4.16 11.45 -6.55
C GLY A 291 2.70 11.67 -6.94
N THR A 292 2.01 10.60 -7.36
CA THR A 292 0.58 10.67 -7.70
C THR A 292 -0.29 10.97 -6.48
N SER A 293 0.01 10.34 -5.34
CA SER A 293 -0.71 10.57 -4.08
C SER A 293 -0.59 12.02 -3.60
N VAL A 294 0.60 12.60 -3.64
CA VAL A 294 0.86 14.00 -3.29
C VAL A 294 0.19 14.95 -4.29
N ALA A 295 0.30 14.67 -5.60
CA ALA A 295 -0.35 15.49 -6.62
C ALA A 295 -1.89 15.51 -6.46
N TYR A 296 -2.48 14.34 -6.20
CA TYR A 296 -3.90 14.20 -5.90
C TYR A 296 -4.27 15.02 -4.66
N ALA A 297 -3.50 14.89 -3.57
CA ALA A 297 -3.76 15.60 -2.33
C ALA A 297 -3.68 17.12 -2.48
N ARG A 298 -2.75 17.64 -3.31
CA ARG A 298 -2.68 19.08 -3.62
C ARG A 298 -3.93 19.56 -4.34
N SER A 299 -4.39 18.80 -5.33
CA SER A 299 -5.62 19.11 -6.07
C SER A 299 -6.86 19.07 -5.18
N ALA A 300 -6.98 18.03 -4.34
CA ALA A 300 -8.09 17.84 -3.42
C ALA A 300 -8.14 18.91 -2.33
N ALA A 301 -6.98 19.30 -1.77
CA ALA A 301 -6.89 20.35 -0.76
C ALA A 301 -7.27 21.74 -1.29
N ASN A 302 -7.08 21.99 -2.58
CA ASN A 302 -7.50 23.23 -3.26
C ASN A 302 -9.01 23.25 -3.60
N SER A 303 -9.68 22.10 -3.57
CA SER A 303 -11.13 22.03 -3.78
C SER A 303 -11.90 22.29 -2.48
N VAL A 304 -12.78 23.29 -2.50
CA VAL A 304 -13.68 23.65 -1.39
C VAL A 304 -14.66 22.48 -1.16
N GLY A 305 -14.28 21.46 -0.39
CA GLY A 305 -15.14 20.27 -0.26
C GLY A 305 -14.81 19.22 0.79
N ILE A 306 -13.64 19.23 1.41
CA ILE A 306 -13.39 18.31 2.54
C ILE A 306 -14.04 18.91 3.79
N GLN A 307 -15.29 18.53 4.06
CA GLN A 307 -15.97 18.86 5.31
C GLN A 307 -15.27 18.17 6.48
N SER A 308 -14.79 18.98 7.41
CA SER A 308 -14.23 18.58 8.69
C SER A 308 -15.35 18.09 9.60
N SER A 309 -15.51 16.77 9.76
CA SER A 309 -16.25 16.21 10.91
C SER A 309 -15.35 16.25 12.14
N ARG A 310 -15.04 17.45 12.64
CA ARG A 310 -14.59 17.65 14.01
C ARG A 310 -15.80 18.18 14.75
N GLU A 311 -16.67 17.27 15.18
CA GLU A 311 -17.61 17.60 16.24
C GLU A 311 -16.77 18.00 17.45
N THR A 312 -16.82 19.29 17.78
CA THR A 312 -16.39 19.80 19.06
C THR A 312 -17.19 19.09 20.13
N ALA A 313 -16.55 18.20 20.89
CA ALA A 313 -17.11 17.71 22.14
C ALA A 313 -17.49 18.93 23.00
N PRO A 314 -18.72 19.01 23.54
CA PRO A 314 -19.13 20.15 24.34
C PRO A 314 -18.24 20.23 25.59
N SER A 315 -17.63 21.40 25.80
CA SER A 315 -16.94 21.71 27.04
C SER A 315 -17.93 21.62 28.19
N LYS A 316 -17.73 20.67 29.09
CA LYS A 316 -18.45 20.64 30.37
C LYS A 316 -17.93 21.80 31.22
N ASN A 317 -18.81 22.79 31.45
CA ASN A 317 -18.78 23.60 32.67
C ASN A 317 -19.46 22.82 33.79
#